data_AF-A0A927UVE5-F1
#
_entry.id   AF-A0A927UVE5-F1
#
_cell.length_a   1.000
_cell.length_b   1.000
_cell.length_c   1.000
_cell.angle_alpha   90.00
_cell.angle_beta   90.00
_cell.angle_gamma   90.00
#
_symmetry.space_group_name_H-M   'P 1'
#
loop_
_entity.id
_entity.type
_entity.pdbx_description
1 polymer ?
#
loop_
_entity_poly.entity_id
_entity_poly.type
_entity_poly.pdbx_seq_one_letter_code
_entity_poly.pdbx_strand_id
1 'polypeptide(L)'
;MERTITSVIKMNPGMLIPHPDNPRQDIGDIAELTESVKKEGVLQNLVIMPKENLKLSVEEQTDARKVNTNGKFVILIGHRRCAASVAAGLKEVRCVIVSNISRADQIKMMLEENMQRNDLTVIEQAQSFQLMLDLGETEESIADKTGFSRQTVRHRIQLARLDQEELKKKESDESFQLSLKDLYVLEKIDDINDRNKILHESTNSNQLSWKTSNYIRDKKRESNKANLIKLLEEKGVKKAPDSIVRNRWQSGIKEVKCYDLDKEEPHKAVVVPKGKKLYYLDSSLYYNPGSLIVVEKVPNSEKTP
;
A
#
# COMPACT_ATOMS: atom_id res chain seq x y z
N MET A 1 -11.69 -0.83 -31.26
CA MET A 1 -10.84 -0.55 -32.44
C MET A 1 -9.39 -0.68 -32.02
N GLU A 2 -8.51 -1.19 -32.89
CA GLU A 2 -7.07 -1.23 -32.61
C GLU A 2 -6.47 0.19 -32.63
N ARG A 3 -5.46 0.40 -31.78
CA ARG A 3 -4.68 1.64 -31.71
C ARG A 3 -4.02 1.92 -33.06
N THR A 4 -4.22 3.13 -33.61
CA THR A 4 -3.53 3.55 -34.84
C THR A 4 -2.30 4.38 -34.50
N ILE A 5 -1.19 4.11 -35.18
CA ILE A 5 0.07 4.87 -35.07
C ILE A 5 0.53 5.25 -36.48
N THR A 6 0.93 6.50 -36.69
CA THR A 6 1.48 6.96 -37.99
C THR A 6 2.94 6.56 -38.18
N SER A 7 3.44 6.69 -39.41
CA SER A 7 4.87 6.84 -39.64
C SER A 7 5.41 8.10 -38.95
N VAL A 8 6.73 8.21 -38.87
CA VAL A 8 7.39 9.39 -38.28
C VAL A 8 7.11 10.62 -39.14
N ILE A 9 6.61 11.66 -38.49
CA ILE A 9 6.38 12.98 -39.07
C ILE A 9 7.23 14.02 -38.34
N LYS A 10 7.34 15.22 -38.93
CA LYS A 10 7.96 16.36 -38.27
C LYS A 10 6.91 17.37 -37.84
N MET A 11 7.03 17.83 -36.60
CA MET A 11 6.10 18.80 -36.02
C MET A 11 6.86 19.96 -35.39
N ASN A 12 6.30 21.17 -35.43
CA ASN A 12 6.83 22.28 -34.66
C ASN A 12 6.55 22.05 -33.16
N PRO A 13 7.57 22.04 -32.28
CA PRO A 13 7.37 21.76 -30.86
C PRO A 13 6.46 22.80 -30.15
N GLY A 14 6.36 24.04 -30.66
CA GLY A 14 5.42 25.04 -30.14
C GLY A 14 3.93 24.77 -30.44
N MET A 15 3.63 23.77 -31.27
CA MET A 15 2.26 23.27 -31.48
C MET A 15 1.88 22.11 -30.55
N LEU A 16 2.86 21.61 -29.78
CA LEU A 16 2.68 20.52 -28.85
C LEU A 16 2.39 21.08 -27.45
N ILE A 17 1.34 20.57 -26.80
CA ILE A 17 0.93 20.96 -25.46
C ILE A 17 1.04 19.76 -24.50
N PRO A 18 1.36 19.99 -23.22
CA PRO A 18 1.37 18.91 -22.23
C PRO A 18 -0.04 18.32 -22.06
N HIS A 19 -0.10 17.02 -21.78
CA HIS A 19 -1.34 16.39 -21.37
C HIS A 19 -1.76 16.90 -19.98
N PRO A 20 -3.02 17.34 -19.78
CA PRO A 20 -3.47 17.91 -18.51
C PRO A 20 -3.34 16.92 -17.35
N ASP A 21 -3.64 15.64 -17.59
CA ASP A 21 -3.54 14.57 -16.60
C ASP A 21 -2.18 13.84 -16.61
N ASN A 22 -1.09 14.47 -17.06
CA ASN A 22 0.22 13.82 -17.02
C ASN A 22 0.63 13.54 -15.56
N PRO A 23 0.88 12.28 -15.17
CA PRO A 23 1.32 11.96 -13.80
C PRO A 23 2.63 12.65 -13.42
N ARG A 24 3.50 12.90 -14.41
CA ARG A 24 4.74 13.67 -14.24
C ARG A 24 4.50 15.14 -14.55
N GLN A 25 4.22 15.91 -13.51
CA GLN A 25 4.04 17.36 -13.60
C GLN A 25 5.39 18.11 -13.56
N ASP A 26 6.37 17.61 -12.81
CA ASP A 26 7.70 18.20 -12.76
C ASP A 26 8.62 17.65 -13.87
N ILE A 27 9.11 18.56 -14.72
CA ILE A 27 10.07 18.27 -15.79
C ILE A 27 11.52 18.22 -15.28
N GLY A 28 11.76 18.68 -14.06
CA GLY A 28 13.09 18.79 -13.45
C GLY A 28 14.01 19.72 -14.23
N ASP A 29 15.31 19.61 -13.96
CA ASP A 29 16.32 20.29 -14.77
C ASP A 29 16.40 19.66 -16.18
N ILE A 30 16.39 20.52 -17.19
CA ILE A 30 16.50 20.16 -18.60
C ILE A 30 17.67 20.86 -19.28
N ALA A 31 18.55 21.57 -18.56
CA ALA A 31 19.65 22.33 -19.16
C ALA A 31 20.58 21.46 -20.02
N GLU A 32 21.06 20.35 -19.46
CA GLU A 32 21.90 19.39 -20.20
C GLU A 32 21.15 18.77 -21.38
N LEU A 33 19.87 18.44 -21.19
CA LEU A 33 19.04 17.89 -22.25
C LEU A 33 18.82 18.90 -23.38
N THR A 34 18.63 20.18 -23.06
CA THR A 34 18.49 21.27 -24.02
C THR A 34 19.75 21.42 -24.86
N GLU A 35 20.94 21.44 -24.24
CA GLU A 35 22.21 21.51 -24.97
C GLU A 35 22.43 20.27 -25.86
N SER A 36 22.10 19.07 -25.36
CA SER A 36 22.14 17.86 -26.16
C SER A 36 21.18 17.90 -27.35
N VAL A 37 19.94 18.35 -27.14
CA VAL A 37 18.91 18.47 -28.19
C VAL A 37 19.29 19.54 -29.21
N LYS A 38 19.93 20.62 -28.79
CA LYS A 38 20.44 21.67 -29.69
C LYS A 38 21.54 21.14 -30.61
N LYS A 39 22.40 20.24 -30.12
CA LYS A 39 23.52 19.65 -30.87
C LYS A 39 23.09 18.50 -31.79
N GLU A 40 22.34 17.53 -31.26
CA GLU A 40 22.05 16.26 -31.93
C GLU A 40 20.58 16.13 -32.40
N GLY A 41 19.72 17.06 -31.98
CA GLY A 41 18.28 16.95 -32.16
C GLY A 41 17.64 15.92 -31.22
N VAL A 42 16.34 15.68 -31.42
CA VAL A 42 15.61 14.64 -30.69
C VAL A 42 15.75 13.30 -31.42
N LEU A 43 16.52 12.38 -30.85
CA LEU A 43 16.78 11.06 -31.44
C LEU A 43 15.58 10.12 -31.34
N GLN A 44 14.95 10.06 -30.17
CA GLN A 44 13.77 9.23 -29.93
C GLN A 44 12.51 10.05 -30.18
N ASN A 45 11.64 9.57 -31.07
CA ASN A 45 10.40 10.27 -31.46
C ASN A 45 9.51 10.59 -30.24
N LEU A 46 8.81 11.72 -30.32
CA LEU A 46 7.71 12.03 -29.41
C LEU A 46 6.44 11.28 -29.82
N VAL A 47 5.61 10.91 -28.85
CA VAL A 47 4.28 10.33 -29.13
C VAL A 47 3.23 11.38 -28.80
N ILE A 48 2.41 11.72 -29.79
CA ILE A 48 1.44 12.81 -29.69
C ILE A 48 0.05 12.36 -30.14
N MET A 49 -0.98 13.09 -29.71
CA MET A 49 -2.37 12.89 -30.08
C MET A 49 -2.98 14.22 -30.56
N PRO A 50 -3.92 14.23 -31.52
CA PRO A 50 -4.65 15.46 -31.88
C PRO A 50 -5.39 16.02 -30.68
N LYS A 51 -5.33 17.33 -30.44
CA LYS A 51 -5.99 17.93 -29.27
C LYS A 51 -7.50 17.68 -29.26
N GLU A 52 -8.16 17.64 -30.42
CA GLU A 52 -9.59 17.31 -30.49
C GLU A 52 -9.90 15.90 -29.94
N ASN A 53 -9.01 14.93 -30.12
CA ASN A 53 -9.23 13.54 -29.69
C ASN A 53 -9.17 13.37 -28.16
N LEU A 54 -8.57 14.32 -27.43
CA LEU A 54 -8.33 14.23 -25.98
C LEU A 54 -9.61 13.96 -25.18
N LYS A 55 -10.75 14.52 -25.61
CA LYS A 55 -12.03 14.45 -24.88
C LYS A 55 -13.07 13.54 -25.54
N LEU A 56 -12.72 12.91 -26.66
CA LEU A 56 -13.65 12.10 -27.44
C LEU A 56 -13.61 10.64 -27.00
N SER A 57 -14.74 9.94 -27.18
CA SER A 57 -14.74 8.48 -27.10
C SER A 57 -13.86 7.88 -28.20
N VAL A 58 -13.44 6.63 -28.04
CA VAL A 58 -12.53 5.97 -29.00
C VAL A 58 -13.14 5.94 -30.40
N GLU A 59 -14.46 5.83 -30.49
CA GLU A 59 -15.23 5.74 -31.72
C GLU A 59 -15.37 7.08 -32.46
N GLU A 60 -15.32 8.18 -31.72
CA GLU A 60 -15.44 9.54 -32.24
C GLU A 60 -14.08 10.16 -32.62
N GLN A 61 -12.97 9.52 -32.24
CA GLN A 61 -11.64 10.01 -32.53
C GLN A 61 -11.36 10.04 -34.03
N THR A 62 -10.70 11.11 -34.48
CA THR A 62 -10.15 11.18 -35.83
C THR A 62 -8.96 10.23 -35.94
N ASP A 63 -9.00 9.33 -36.92
CA ASP A 63 -7.91 8.40 -37.20
C ASP A 63 -6.61 9.15 -37.47
N ALA A 64 -5.52 8.75 -36.81
CA ALA A 64 -4.22 9.41 -36.86
C ALA A 64 -3.69 9.63 -38.29
N ARG A 65 -4.07 8.78 -39.26
CA ARG A 65 -3.66 8.87 -40.67
C ARG A 65 -4.42 9.96 -41.46
N LYS A 66 -5.49 10.51 -40.90
CA LYS A 66 -6.37 11.51 -41.52
C LYS A 66 -6.31 12.88 -40.83
N VAL A 67 -5.49 13.01 -39.79
CA VAL A 67 -5.39 14.23 -38.98
C VAL A 67 -4.73 15.36 -39.78
N ASN A 68 -5.26 16.58 -39.62
CA ASN A 68 -4.62 17.79 -40.10
C ASN A 68 -3.48 18.22 -39.15
N THR A 69 -2.24 18.27 -39.66
CA THR A 69 -1.05 18.62 -38.88
C THR A 69 -0.92 20.10 -38.52
N ASN A 70 -1.80 20.97 -39.02
CA ASN A 70 -1.83 22.40 -38.65
C ASN A 70 -2.50 22.66 -37.29
N GLY A 71 -3.12 21.64 -36.68
CA GLY A 71 -3.76 21.74 -35.36
C GLY A 71 -2.78 21.70 -34.18
N LYS A 72 -3.31 21.83 -32.96
CA LYS A 72 -2.57 21.58 -31.72
C LYS A 72 -2.59 20.09 -31.39
N PHE A 73 -1.51 19.61 -30.79
CA PHE A 73 -1.36 18.21 -30.40
C PHE A 73 -0.97 18.09 -28.93
N VAL A 74 -1.46 17.05 -28.28
CA VAL A 74 -1.17 16.72 -26.89
C VAL A 74 -0.03 15.72 -26.85
N ILE A 75 0.95 15.95 -25.97
CA ILE A 75 2.10 15.07 -25.78
C ILE A 75 1.71 13.93 -24.84
N LEU A 76 1.86 12.69 -25.29
CA LEU A 76 1.73 11.49 -24.47
C LEU A 76 3.10 10.95 -24.02
N ILE A 77 4.13 10.99 -24.87
CA ILE A 77 5.49 10.56 -24.49
C ILE A 77 6.51 11.60 -24.94
N GLY A 78 7.49 11.87 -24.06
CA GLY A 78 8.60 12.77 -24.34
C GLY A 78 8.35 14.22 -23.91
N HIS A 79 7.62 14.42 -22.82
CA HIS A 79 7.33 15.76 -22.26
C HIS A 79 8.61 16.60 -22.06
N ARG A 80 9.64 16.03 -21.41
CA ARG A 80 10.95 16.71 -21.22
C ARG A 80 11.68 17.01 -22.52
N ARG A 81 11.67 16.06 -23.46
CA ARG A 81 12.28 16.23 -24.79
C ARG A 81 11.62 17.35 -25.58
N CYS A 82 10.30 17.48 -25.49
CA CYS A 82 9.56 18.58 -26.11
C CYS A 82 9.93 19.92 -25.46
N ALA A 83 9.93 20.01 -24.13
CA ALA A 83 10.32 21.22 -23.41
C ALA A 83 11.76 21.67 -23.77
N ALA A 84 12.71 20.73 -23.78
CA ALA A 84 14.08 20.96 -24.21
C ALA A 84 14.18 21.42 -25.67
N SER A 85 13.34 20.87 -26.56
CA SER A 85 13.31 21.28 -27.98
C SER A 85 12.83 22.71 -28.18
N VAL A 86 11.82 23.13 -27.39
CA VAL A 86 11.36 24.53 -27.37
C VAL A 86 12.48 25.44 -26.86
N ALA A 87 13.12 25.07 -25.75
CA ALA A 87 14.22 25.83 -25.17
C ALA A 87 15.45 25.93 -26.10
N ALA A 88 15.73 24.86 -26.86
CA ALA A 88 16.80 24.81 -27.86
C ALA A 88 16.48 25.61 -29.14
N GLY A 89 15.25 26.11 -29.30
CA GLY A 89 14.81 26.86 -30.48
C GLY A 89 14.62 25.99 -31.73
N LEU A 90 14.37 24.69 -31.56
CA LEU A 90 14.14 23.80 -32.70
C LEU A 90 12.82 24.15 -33.42
N LYS A 91 12.87 24.20 -34.75
CA LYS A 91 11.69 24.44 -35.59
C LYS A 91 10.86 23.18 -35.83
N GLU A 92 11.49 22.02 -35.76
CA GLU A 92 10.88 20.72 -36.05
C GLU A 92 11.44 19.64 -35.11
N VAL A 93 10.56 18.76 -34.64
CA VAL A 93 10.87 17.54 -33.88
C VAL A 93 10.18 16.34 -34.50
N ARG A 94 10.78 15.15 -34.36
CA ARG A 94 10.21 13.90 -34.88
C ARG A 94 9.11 13.40 -33.95
N CYS A 95 7.93 13.15 -34.51
CA CYS A 95 6.76 12.69 -33.78
C CYS A 95 6.10 11.51 -34.48
N VAL A 96 5.36 10.71 -33.71
CA VAL A 96 4.33 9.79 -34.23
C VAL A 96 2.98 10.20 -33.64
N ILE A 97 1.95 10.21 -34.48
CA ILE A 97 0.58 10.52 -34.04
C ILE A 97 -0.12 9.21 -33.68
N VAL A 98 -0.80 9.20 -32.55
CA VAL A 98 -1.66 8.09 -32.12
C VAL A 98 -3.12 8.50 -32.05
N SER A 99 -4.01 7.56 -32.37
CA SER A 99 -5.46 7.67 -32.21
C SER A 99 -6.05 6.33 -31.80
N ASN A 100 -7.37 6.32 -31.57
CA ASN A 100 -8.15 5.15 -31.15
C ASN A 100 -7.66 4.63 -29.79
N ILE A 101 -7.44 5.55 -28.85
CA ILE A 101 -6.91 5.24 -27.51
C ILE A 101 -7.75 5.93 -26.44
N SER A 102 -8.21 5.15 -25.46
CA SER A 102 -9.06 5.65 -24.37
C SER A 102 -8.29 6.60 -23.46
N ARG A 103 -8.99 7.44 -22.68
CA ARG A 103 -8.33 8.31 -21.69
C ARG A 103 -7.53 7.51 -20.66
N ALA A 104 -8.03 6.35 -20.26
CA ALA A 104 -7.30 5.45 -19.36
C ALA A 104 -5.99 4.97 -19.99
N ASP A 105 -6.03 4.55 -21.26
CA ASP A 105 -4.84 4.09 -21.97
C ASP A 105 -3.83 5.21 -22.25
N GLN A 106 -4.29 6.46 -22.43
CA GLN A 106 -3.42 7.64 -22.51
C GLN A 106 -2.63 7.82 -21.21
N ILE A 107 -3.30 7.76 -20.06
CA ILE A 107 -2.65 7.90 -18.75
C ILE A 107 -1.73 6.71 -18.48
N LYS A 108 -2.15 5.48 -18.80
CA LYS A 108 -1.30 4.28 -18.69
C LYS A 108 -0.01 4.42 -19.50
N MET A 109 -0.10 4.89 -20.75
CA MET A 109 1.08 5.13 -21.59
C MET A 109 2.05 6.14 -20.96
N MET A 110 1.54 7.23 -20.39
CA MET A 110 2.37 8.21 -19.67
C MET A 110 3.00 7.64 -18.41
N LEU A 111 2.25 6.84 -17.65
CA LEU A 111 2.75 6.16 -16.45
C LEU A 111 3.84 5.16 -16.78
N GLU A 112 3.65 4.33 -17.81
CA GLU A 112 4.63 3.34 -18.27
C GLU A 112 5.96 3.99 -18.65
N GLU A 113 5.94 5.12 -19.39
CA GLU A 113 7.18 5.84 -19.71
C GLU A 113 7.82 6.45 -18.45
N ASN A 114 7.01 7.03 -17.55
CA ASN A 114 7.53 7.56 -16.31
C ASN A 114 8.17 6.45 -15.47
N MET A 115 7.62 5.23 -15.44
CA MET A 115 8.11 4.09 -14.64
C MET A 115 9.46 3.52 -15.12
N GLN A 116 9.85 3.76 -16.36
CA GLN A 116 11.14 3.33 -16.89
C GLN A 116 12.31 4.22 -16.43
N ARG A 117 12.03 5.20 -15.57
CA ARG A 117 13.03 6.06 -14.95
C ARG A 117 13.74 5.35 -13.81
N ASN A 118 15.06 5.44 -13.81
CA ASN A 118 15.89 4.88 -12.75
C ASN A 118 15.84 5.71 -11.44
N ASP A 119 15.35 6.94 -11.48
CA ASP A 119 15.39 7.92 -10.38
C ASP A 119 14.07 8.07 -9.61
N LEU A 120 13.09 7.18 -9.83
CA LEU A 120 11.82 7.22 -9.09
C LEU A 120 12.01 6.81 -7.63
N THR A 121 11.49 7.64 -6.73
CA THR A 121 11.36 7.30 -5.31
C THR A 121 10.37 6.14 -5.11
N VAL A 122 10.47 5.48 -3.97
CA VAL A 122 9.58 4.38 -3.59
C VAL A 122 8.12 4.84 -3.50
N ILE A 123 7.89 6.08 -3.04
CA ILE A 123 6.55 6.67 -2.94
C ILE A 123 5.98 6.96 -4.34
N GLU A 124 6.78 7.52 -5.24
CA GLU A 124 6.34 7.77 -6.63
C GLU A 124 6.00 6.46 -7.36
N GLN A 125 6.78 5.40 -7.16
CA GLN A 125 6.46 4.05 -7.68
C GLN A 125 5.12 3.56 -7.12
N ALA A 126 4.91 3.67 -5.81
CA ALA A 126 3.67 3.27 -5.15
C ALA A 126 2.44 3.98 -5.71
N GLN A 127 2.51 5.31 -5.82
CA GLN A 127 1.43 6.12 -6.38
C GLN A 127 1.14 5.76 -7.84
N SER A 128 2.20 5.52 -8.62
CA SER A 128 2.06 5.14 -10.03
C SER A 128 1.40 3.77 -10.19
N PHE A 129 1.78 2.78 -9.39
CA PHE A 129 1.16 1.45 -9.43
C PHE A 129 -0.30 1.47 -8.96
N GLN A 130 -0.62 2.26 -7.92
CA GLN A 130 -2.00 2.45 -7.49
C GLN A 130 -2.84 3.10 -8.58
N LEU A 131 -2.32 4.14 -9.26
CA LEU A 131 -3.04 4.75 -10.37
C LEU A 131 -3.22 3.78 -11.56
N MET A 132 -2.24 2.92 -11.85
CA MET A 132 -2.41 1.87 -12.86
C MET A 132 -3.55 0.90 -12.49
N LEU A 133 -3.65 0.49 -11.21
CA LEU A 133 -4.77 -0.34 -10.73
C LEU A 133 -6.11 0.39 -10.86
N ASP A 134 -6.18 1.66 -10.49
CA ASP A 134 -7.41 2.46 -10.58
C ASP A 134 -7.88 2.63 -12.03
N LEU A 135 -6.95 2.56 -12.99
CA LEU A 135 -7.21 2.53 -14.43
C LEU A 135 -7.50 1.13 -14.98
N GLY A 136 -7.68 0.13 -14.11
CA GLY A 136 -8.11 -1.23 -14.44
C GLY A 136 -6.99 -2.20 -14.82
N GLU A 137 -5.73 -1.88 -14.54
CA GLU A 137 -4.66 -2.89 -14.62
C GLU A 137 -4.75 -3.91 -13.47
N THR A 138 -4.13 -5.07 -13.67
CA THR A 138 -3.92 -6.07 -12.61
C THR A 138 -2.50 -5.99 -12.07
N GLU A 139 -2.26 -6.45 -10.84
CA GLU A 139 -0.89 -6.56 -10.30
C GLU A 139 0.06 -7.35 -11.21
N GLU A 140 -0.48 -8.37 -11.90
CA GLU A 140 0.25 -9.20 -12.84
C GLU A 140 0.64 -8.41 -14.09
N SER A 141 -0.30 -7.68 -14.69
CA SER A 141 0.01 -6.86 -15.87
C SER A 141 0.98 -5.72 -15.54
N ILE A 142 0.86 -5.11 -14.36
CA ILE A 142 1.81 -4.09 -13.90
C ILE A 142 3.21 -4.69 -13.76
N ALA A 143 3.34 -5.88 -13.17
CA ALA A 143 4.62 -6.57 -13.02
C ALA A 143 5.26 -6.83 -14.39
N ASP A 144 4.50 -7.37 -15.35
CA ASP A 144 4.99 -7.67 -16.70
C ASP A 144 5.45 -6.41 -17.45
N LYS A 145 4.69 -5.31 -17.34
CA LYS A 145 4.98 -4.04 -18.04
C LYS A 145 6.17 -3.28 -17.45
N THR A 146 6.37 -3.38 -16.14
CA THR A 146 7.39 -2.60 -15.42
C THR A 146 8.68 -3.38 -15.14
N GLY A 147 8.64 -4.72 -15.26
CA GLY A 147 9.77 -5.60 -14.95
C GLY A 147 9.99 -5.82 -13.45
N PHE A 148 9.16 -5.23 -12.58
CA PHE A 148 9.20 -5.53 -11.15
C PHE A 148 8.54 -6.87 -10.85
N SER A 149 8.99 -7.55 -9.78
CA SER A 149 8.29 -8.74 -9.32
C SER A 149 6.88 -8.38 -8.85
N ARG A 150 5.93 -9.31 -9.04
CA ARG A 150 4.56 -9.16 -8.54
C ARG A 150 4.51 -8.86 -7.05
N GLN A 151 5.43 -9.42 -6.28
CA GLN A 151 5.58 -9.14 -4.85
C GLN A 151 5.92 -7.65 -4.61
N THR A 152 6.90 -7.11 -5.34
CA THR A 152 7.26 -5.69 -5.23
C THR A 152 6.10 -4.78 -5.62
N VAL A 153 5.39 -5.10 -6.70
CA VAL A 153 4.20 -4.36 -7.14
C VAL A 153 3.16 -4.31 -6.02
N ARG A 154 2.83 -5.47 -5.42
CA ARG A 154 1.89 -5.57 -4.31
C ARG A 154 2.31 -4.74 -3.10
N HIS A 155 3.58 -4.82 -2.69
CA HIS A 155 4.07 -4.03 -1.56
C HIS A 155 3.96 -2.52 -1.81
N ARG A 156 4.27 -2.06 -3.02
CA ARG A 156 4.14 -0.66 -3.43
C ARG A 156 2.68 -0.21 -3.46
N ILE A 157 1.75 -1.04 -3.91
CA ILE A 157 0.31 -0.77 -3.82
C ILE A 157 -0.14 -0.63 -2.36
N GLN A 158 0.33 -1.51 -1.46
CA GLN A 158 0.00 -1.41 -0.03
C GLN A 158 0.56 -0.12 0.59
N LEU A 159 1.74 0.32 0.14
CA LEU A 159 2.32 1.59 0.55
C LEU A 159 1.48 2.80 0.10
N ALA A 160 0.95 2.78 -1.12
CA ALA A 160 0.13 3.86 -1.66
C ALA A 160 -1.18 4.09 -0.87
N ARG A 161 -1.62 3.09 -0.11
CA ARG A 161 -2.83 3.17 0.73
C ARG A 161 -2.59 3.86 2.07
N LEU A 162 -1.32 3.96 2.51
CA LEU A 162 -0.99 4.66 3.76
C LEU A 162 -1.20 6.18 3.60
N ASP A 163 -1.20 6.88 4.72
CA ASP A 163 -1.23 8.34 4.77
C ASP A 163 0.02 8.90 4.06
N GLN A 164 -0.20 9.48 2.88
CA GLN A 164 0.86 9.98 2.01
C GLN A 164 1.56 11.21 2.61
N GLU A 165 0.86 12.03 3.38
CA GLU A 165 1.45 13.21 4.01
C GLU A 165 2.35 12.78 5.17
N GLU A 166 1.93 11.76 5.93
CA GLU A 166 2.79 11.19 6.97
C GLU A 166 4.02 10.50 6.37
N LEU A 167 3.87 9.71 5.32
CA LEU A 167 5.01 9.08 4.64
C LEU A 167 6.05 10.10 4.15
N LYS A 168 5.60 11.18 3.49
CA LYS A 168 6.50 12.24 3.03
C LYS A 168 7.22 12.93 4.18
N LYS A 169 6.52 13.21 5.29
CA LYS A 169 7.14 13.79 6.50
C LYS A 169 8.20 12.86 7.10
N LYS A 170 7.93 11.55 7.12
CA LYS A 170 8.86 10.54 7.62
C LYS A 170 10.04 10.34 6.67
N GLU A 171 9.83 10.43 5.36
CA GLU A 171 10.91 10.32 4.36
C GLU A 171 11.85 11.54 4.39
N SER A 172 11.32 12.74 4.66
CA SER A 172 12.13 13.96 4.78
C SER A 172 12.79 14.15 6.14
N ASP A 173 12.40 13.36 7.15
CA ASP A 173 13.00 13.38 8.48
C ASP A 173 14.30 12.57 8.47
N GLU A 174 15.44 13.26 8.48
CA GLU A 174 16.78 12.64 8.49
C GLU A 174 17.00 11.69 9.68
N SER A 175 16.26 11.89 10.79
CA SER A 175 16.31 11.03 11.97
C SER A 175 15.47 9.76 11.83
N PHE A 176 14.46 9.79 10.97
CA PHE A 176 13.56 8.69 10.66
C PHE A 176 13.92 8.10 9.29
N GLN A 177 14.94 7.22 9.26
CA GLN A 177 15.31 6.52 8.03
C GLN A 177 14.27 5.42 7.71
N LEU A 178 13.11 5.82 7.19
CA LEU A 178 12.05 4.89 6.79
C LEU A 178 12.57 3.93 5.72
N SER A 179 12.60 2.64 6.05
CA SER A 179 13.05 1.62 5.13
C SER A 179 11.88 0.85 4.52
N LEU A 180 12.11 0.21 3.38
CA LEU A 180 11.16 -0.74 2.80
C LEU A 180 10.76 -1.85 3.78
N LYS A 181 11.69 -2.27 4.64
CA LYS A 181 11.43 -3.28 5.67
C LYS A 181 10.38 -2.81 6.67
N ASP A 182 10.42 -1.54 7.08
CA ASP A 182 9.44 -0.98 8.01
C ASP A 182 8.03 -0.99 7.40
N LEU A 183 7.94 -0.65 6.12
CA LEU A 183 6.69 -0.67 5.37
C LEU A 183 6.13 -2.09 5.24
N TYR A 184 6.99 -3.09 5.00
CA TYR A 184 6.56 -4.50 4.94
C TYR A 184 6.14 -5.05 6.30
N VAL A 185 6.67 -4.49 7.39
CA VAL A 185 6.21 -4.83 8.74
C VAL A 185 4.80 -4.29 8.97
N LEU A 186 4.52 -3.04 8.59
CA LEU A 186 3.17 -2.45 8.69
C LEU A 186 2.12 -3.20 7.87
N GLU A 187 2.48 -3.73 6.69
CA GLU A 187 1.55 -4.49 5.85
C GLU A 187 0.93 -5.70 6.55
N LYS A 188 1.58 -6.25 7.58
CA LYS A 188 1.06 -7.37 8.39
C LYS A 188 -0.19 -7.04 9.20
N ILE A 189 -0.53 -5.76 9.35
CA ILE A 189 -1.75 -5.30 9.98
C ILE A 189 -2.82 -5.20 8.90
N ASP A 190 -4.01 -5.76 9.05
CA ASP A 190 -5.01 -5.72 7.97
C ASP A 190 -5.69 -4.34 7.84
N ASP A 191 -5.98 -3.69 8.97
CA ASP A 191 -6.69 -2.41 9.00
C ASP A 191 -5.78 -1.23 8.67
N ILE A 192 -6.20 -0.43 7.68
CA ILE A 192 -5.41 0.71 7.18
C ILE A 192 -5.31 1.86 8.19
N ASN A 193 -6.34 2.06 9.02
CA ASN A 193 -6.33 3.12 10.03
C ASN A 193 -5.36 2.77 11.14
N ASP A 194 -5.30 1.50 11.56
CA ASP A 194 -4.34 1.02 12.53
C ASP A 194 -2.90 1.10 12.00
N ARG A 195 -2.67 0.80 10.71
CA ARG A 195 -1.37 1.04 10.06
C ARG A 195 -0.95 2.51 10.15
N ASN A 196 -1.84 3.42 9.74
CA ASN A 196 -1.58 4.85 9.74
C ASN A 196 -1.36 5.40 11.16
N LYS A 197 -2.13 4.91 12.13
CA LYS A 197 -1.95 5.25 13.55
C LYS A 197 -0.55 4.86 14.03
N ILE A 198 -0.11 3.63 13.77
CA ILE A 198 1.23 3.17 14.18
C ILE A 198 2.32 3.96 13.45
N LEU A 199 2.16 4.22 12.14
CA LEU A 199 3.09 5.04 11.38
C LEU A 199 3.26 6.44 12.01
N HIS A 200 2.14 7.08 12.32
CA HIS A 200 2.11 8.41 12.92
C HIS A 200 2.78 8.45 14.31
N GLU A 201 2.43 7.49 15.18
CA GLU A 201 2.95 7.41 16.55
C GLU A 201 4.42 6.95 16.65
N SER A 202 5.02 6.51 15.55
CA SER A 202 6.39 5.98 15.54
C SER A 202 7.41 7.06 15.24
N THR A 203 8.48 7.13 16.02
CA THR A 203 9.58 8.09 15.86
C THR A 203 10.87 7.47 15.35
N ASN A 204 10.92 6.14 15.17
CA ASN A 204 11.99 5.43 14.44
C ASN A 204 11.53 4.02 14.02
N SER A 205 12.32 3.36 13.17
CA SER A 205 12.08 1.99 12.66
C SER A 205 11.94 0.94 13.76
N ASN A 206 12.73 1.03 14.84
CA ASN A 206 12.66 0.07 15.96
C ASN A 206 11.33 0.19 16.69
N GLN A 207 10.88 1.42 16.96
CA GLN A 207 9.60 1.66 17.63
C GLN A 207 8.44 1.22 16.75
N LEU A 208 8.48 1.51 15.45
CA LEU A 208 7.49 1.06 14.47
C LEU A 208 7.39 -0.47 14.48
N SER A 209 8.52 -1.15 14.32
CA SER A 209 8.57 -2.62 14.33
C SER A 209 8.03 -3.21 15.64
N TRP A 210 8.38 -2.61 16.78
CA TRP A 210 7.90 -3.04 18.10
C TRP A 210 6.40 -2.81 18.28
N LYS A 211 5.88 -1.62 17.92
CA LYS A 211 4.45 -1.29 17.97
C LYS A 211 3.63 -2.25 17.09
N THR A 212 4.08 -2.50 15.87
CA THR A 212 3.43 -3.46 14.97
C THR A 212 3.41 -4.87 15.55
N SER A 213 4.53 -5.34 16.08
CA SER A 213 4.62 -6.68 16.68
C SER A 213 3.70 -6.83 17.89
N ASN A 214 3.62 -5.81 18.75
CA ASN A 214 2.70 -5.79 19.88
C ASN A 214 1.25 -5.78 19.43
N TYR A 215 0.89 -4.93 18.45
CA TYR A 215 -0.47 -4.88 17.90
C TYR A 215 -0.92 -6.26 17.40
N ILE A 216 -0.07 -6.93 16.60
CA ILE A 216 -0.36 -8.26 16.05
C ILE A 216 -0.53 -9.28 17.19
N ARG A 217 0.37 -9.25 18.18
CA ARG A 217 0.28 -10.14 19.36
C ARG A 217 -1.01 -9.90 20.14
N ASP A 218 -1.38 -8.66 20.38
CA ASP A 218 -2.53 -8.31 21.19
C ASP A 218 -3.85 -8.67 20.47
N LYS A 219 -3.94 -8.46 19.15
CA LYS A 219 -5.05 -8.98 18.33
C LYS A 219 -5.15 -10.51 18.37
N LYS A 220 -4.02 -11.22 18.30
CA LYS A 220 -3.98 -12.68 18.44
C LYS A 220 -4.46 -13.11 19.82
N ARG A 221 -4.01 -12.44 20.89
CA ARG A 221 -4.45 -12.70 22.27
C ARG A 221 -5.94 -12.49 22.45
N GLU A 222 -6.51 -11.41 21.90
CA GLU A 222 -7.94 -11.12 21.93
C GLU A 222 -8.75 -12.25 21.26
N SER A 223 -8.35 -12.67 20.07
CA SER A 223 -8.97 -13.78 19.34
C SER A 223 -8.85 -15.11 20.10
N ASN A 224 -7.66 -15.44 20.58
CA ASN A 224 -7.40 -16.63 21.38
C ASN A 224 -8.25 -16.66 22.66
N LYS A 225 -8.37 -15.52 23.34
CA LYS A 225 -9.18 -15.36 24.55
C LYS A 225 -10.66 -15.57 24.25
N ALA A 226 -11.19 -14.96 23.19
CA ALA A 226 -12.60 -15.12 22.80
C ALA A 226 -12.94 -16.59 22.51
N ASN A 227 -12.10 -17.27 21.72
CA ASN A 227 -12.27 -18.69 21.40
C ASN A 227 -12.17 -19.58 22.64
N LEU A 228 -11.22 -19.30 23.52
CA LEU A 228 -11.02 -20.05 24.76
C LEU A 228 -12.19 -19.86 25.74
N ILE A 229 -12.70 -18.64 25.92
CA ILE A 229 -13.87 -18.36 26.75
C ILE A 229 -15.08 -19.14 26.24
N LYS A 230 -15.36 -19.07 24.94
CA LYS A 230 -16.48 -19.80 24.32
C LYS A 230 -16.41 -21.30 24.62
N LEU A 231 -15.23 -21.91 24.44
CA LEU A 231 -15.03 -23.33 24.70
C LEU A 231 -15.13 -23.70 26.19
N LEU A 232 -14.66 -22.83 27.08
CA LEU A 232 -14.78 -23.02 28.53
C LEU A 232 -16.24 -22.96 28.97
N GLU A 233 -17.02 -22.01 28.44
CA GLU A 233 -18.45 -21.87 28.72
C GLU A 233 -19.26 -23.06 28.18
N GLU A 234 -18.95 -23.55 26.98
CA GLU A 234 -19.52 -24.80 26.43
C GLU A 234 -19.22 -26.01 27.33
N LYS A 235 -18.07 -26.04 28.00
CA LYS A 235 -17.70 -27.07 28.98
C LYS A 235 -18.20 -26.80 30.40
N GLY A 236 -19.03 -25.77 30.61
CA GLY A 236 -19.69 -25.47 31.88
C GLY A 236 -18.85 -24.66 32.88
N VAL A 237 -17.70 -24.11 32.46
CA VAL A 237 -16.88 -23.19 33.27
C VAL A 237 -17.49 -21.79 33.18
N LYS A 238 -17.80 -21.17 34.33
CA LYS A 238 -18.48 -19.85 34.36
C LYS A 238 -17.47 -18.72 34.55
N LYS A 239 -17.84 -17.49 34.14
CA LYS A 239 -17.05 -16.30 34.50
C LYS A 239 -16.94 -16.16 36.02
N ALA A 240 -15.74 -15.91 36.53
CA ALA A 240 -15.52 -15.70 37.95
C ALA A 240 -16.21 -14.41 38.43
N PRO A 241 -17.00 -14.44 39.52
CA PRO A 241 -17.48 -13.23 40.18
C PRO A 241 -16.34 -12.50 40.89
N ASP A 242 -16.50 -11.20 41.14
CA ASP A 242 -15.49 -10.35 41.79
C ASP A 242 -14.99 -10.88 43.13
N SER A 243 -15.83 -11.62 43.86
CA SER A 243 -15.47 -12.26 45.13
C SER A 243 -14.45 -13.39 44.96
N ILE A 244 -14.52 -14.16 43.86
CA ILE A 244 -13.53 -15.19 43.53
C ILE A 244 -12.23 -14.54 43.06
N VAL A 245 -12.34 -13.46 42.29
CA VAL A 245 -11.16 -12.76 41.77
C VAL A 245 -10.37 -12.10 42.91
N ARG A 246 -11.05 -11.38 43.82
CA ARG A 246 -10.42 -10.75 44.99
C ARG A 246 -9.78 -11.75 45.95
N ASN A 247 -10.41 -12.92 46.13
CA ASN A 247 -9.94 -13.93 47.07
C ASN A 247 -9.12 -15.04 46.41
N ARG A 248 -8.60 -14.83 45.19
CA ARG A 248 -7.92 -15.85 44.38
C ARG A 248 -6.80 -16.60 45.13
N TRP A 249 -6.11 -15.91 46.03
CA TRP A 249 -4.97 -16.44 46.79
C TRP A 249 -5.36 -17.06 48.14
N GLN A 250 -6.65 -17.09 48.49
CA GLN A 250 -7.11 -17.74 49.70
C GLN A 250 -7.17 -19.26 49.51
N SER A 251 -6.98 -20.00 50.60
CA SER A 251 -6.97 -21.48 50.62
C SER A 251 -8.22 -22.16 50.04
N GLY A 252 -9.34 -21.43 49.90
CA GLY A 252 -10.58 -21.92 49.29
C GLY A 252 -10.65 -21.85 47.76
N ILE A 253 -9.65 -21.30 47.08
CA ILE A 253 -9.62 -21.14 45.63
C ILE A 253 -8.34 -21.79 45.08
N LYS A 254 -8.51 -22.86 44.29
CA LYS A 254 -7.39 -23.61 43.73
C LYS A 254 -7.27 -23.33 42.24
N GLU A 255 -6.07 -22.97 41.78
CA GLU A 255 -5.77 -22.89 40.36
C GLU A 255 -5.77 -24.29 39.73
N VAL A 256 -6.54 -24.46 38.66
CA VAL A 256 -6.65 -25.72 37.91
C VAL A 256 -5.76 -25.68 36.68
N LYS A 257 -5.84 -24.59 35.91
CA LYS A 257 -5.07 -24.43 34.69
C LYS A 257 -4.89 -22.96 34.34
N CYS A 258 -3.67 -22.61 33.95
CA CYS A 258 -3.35 -21.35 33.29
C CYS A 258 -3.18 -21.60 31.78
N TYR A 259 -3.94 -20.88 30.96
CA TYR A 259 -3.83 -20.89 29.50
C TYR A 259 -3.10 -19.63 29.05
N ASP A 260 -1.95 -19.83 28.41
CA ASP A 260 -1.15 -18.78 27.79
C ASP A 260 -1.79 -18.38 26.45
N LEU A 261 -2.19 -17.12 26.31
CA LEU A 261 -2.86 -16.59 25.13
C LEU A 261 -1.90 -16.28 23.98
N ASP A 262 -0.58 -16.31 24.20
CA ASP A 262 0.41 -16.14 23.13
C ASP A 262 0.67 -17.44 22.35
N LYS A 263 0.37 -18.59 22.96
CA LYS A 263 0.51 -19.90 22.31
C LYS A 263 -0.37 -20.01 21.07
N GLU A 264 0.05 -20.85 20.13
CA GLU A 264 -0.81 -21.23 19.02
C GLU A 264 -2.00 -22.06 19.55
N GLU A 265 -3.20 -21.57 19.24
CA GLU A 265 -4.47 -22.27 19.50
C GLU A 265 -4.61 -22.84 20.93
N PRO A 266 -4.51 -22.01 21.98
CA PRO A 266 -4.52 -22.47 23.37
C PRO A 266 -5.84 -23.18 23.76
N HIS A 267 -6.90 -22.96 22.99
CA HIS A 267 -8.20 -23.62 23.12
C HIS A 267 -8.15 -25.12 22.78
N LYS A 268 -7.23 -25.60 21.93
CA LYS A 268 -7.14 -27.03 21.58
C LYS A 268 -6.70 -27.91 22.76
N ALA A 269 -6.03 -27.33 23.75
CA ALA A 269 -5.55 -28.02 24.94
C ALA A 269 -6.55 -27.99 26.12
N VAL A 270 -7.80 -27.56 25.91
CA VAL A 270 -8.76 -27.38 26.99
C VAL A 270 -9.27 -28.71 27.53
N VAL A 271 -8.77 -29.06 28.72
CA VAL A 271 -9.24 -30.18 29.53
C VAL A 271 -9.83 -29.61 30.81
N VAL A 272 -11.09 -29.95 31.07
CA VAL A 272 -11.86 -29.43 32.21
C VAL A 272 -12.30 -30.61 33.09
N PRO A 273 -11.95 -30.63 34.38
CA PRO A 273 -12.42 -31.66 35.31
C PRO A 273 -13.95 -31.70 35.40
N LYS A 274 -14.56 -32.87 35.24
CA LYS A 274 -16.02 -33.05 35.37
C LYS A 274 -16.45 -33.01 36.85
N GLY A 275 -17.61 -32.44 37.14
CA GLY A 275 -18.23 -32.46 38.47
C GLY A 275 -17.77 -31.37 39.45
N LYS A 276 -16.92 -30.43 39.02
CA LYS A 276 -16.36 -29.36 39.87
C LYS A 276 -16.97 -27.99 39.55
N LYS A 277 -17.07 -27.11 40.56
CA LYS A 277 -17.49 -25.71 40.36
C LYS A 277 -16.31 -24.88 39.88
N LEU A 278 -16.20 -24.75 38.56
CA LEU A 278 -15.09 -24.12 37.88
C LEU A 278 -15.44 -22.72 37.40
N TYR A 279 -14.47 -21.82 37.53
CA TYR A 279 -14.58 -20.44 37.10
C TYR A 279 -13.37 -20.02 36.27
N TYR A 280 -13.58 -19.20 35.24
CA TYR A 280 -12.48 -18.58 34.49
C TYR A 280 -12.31 -17.11 34.91
N LEU A 281 -11.07 -16.65 34.95
CA LEU A 281 -10.72 -15.25 35.21
C LEU A 281 -9.60 -14.80 34.28
N ASP A 282 -9.68 -13.53 33.89
CA ASP A 282 -8.67 -12.89 33.05
C ASP A 282 -7.55 -12.32 33.93
N SER A 283 -6.34 -12.86 33.75
CA SER A 283 -5.19 -12.43 34.56
C SER A 283 -4.49 -11.18 34.01
N SER A 284 -4.89 -10.71 32.81
CA SER A 284 -4.41 -9.44 32.26
C SER A 284 -4.78 -8.23 33.12
N LEU A 285 -5.76 -8.38 34.02
CA LEU A 285 -6.17 -7.36 34.97
C LEU A 285 -5.30 -7.30 36.24
N TYR A 286 -4.34 -8.21 36.43
CA TYR A 286 -3.68 -8.37 37.73
C TYR A 286 -2.15 -8.46 37.67
N TYR A 287 -1.56 -9.45 36.98
CA TYR A 287 -0.09 -9.66 37.06
C TYR A 287 0.55 -10.35 35.84
N ASN A 288 -0.19 -11.19 35.11
CA ASN A 288 0.33 -11.89 33.92
C ASN A 288 -0.44 -11.46 32.67
N PRO A 289 -0.04 -10.37 32.00
CA PRO A 289 -0.71 -9.90 30.79
C PRO A 289 -0.62 -10.99 29.71
N GLY A 290 -1.79 -11.52 29.30
CA GLY A 290 -1.87 -12.54 28.27
C GLY A 290 -2.16 -13.96 28.76
N SER A 291 -2.74 -14.16 29.95
CA SER A 291 -3.19 -15.50 30.39
C SER A 291 -4.65 -15.51 30.85
N LEU A 292 -5.36 -16.60 30.52
CA LEU A 292 -6.69 -16.91 31.04
C LEU A 292 -6.61 -18.09 32.00
N ILE A 293 -7.16 -17.93 33.21
CA ILE A 293 -6.93 -18.88 34.30
C ILE A 293 -8.25 -19.50 34.73
N VAL A 294 -8.25 -20.82 34.87
CA VAL A 294 -9.37 -21.59 35.40
C VAL A 294 -9.08 -21.97 36.84
N VAL A 295 -10.01 -21.66 37.73
CA VAL A 295 -9.95 -21.93 39.15
C VAL A 295 -11.14 -22.79 39.60
N GLU A 296 -10.94 -23.52 40.68
CA GLU A 296 -11.94 -24.31 41.37
C GLU A 296 -12.23 -23.68 42.74
N LYS A 297 -13.51 -23.54 43.07
CA LYS A 297 -13.93 -23.18 44.42
C LYS A 297 -14.04 -24.45 45.26
N VAL A 298 -13.11 -24.63 46.19
CA VAL A 298 -13.06 -25.79 47.08
C VAL A 298 -14.15 -25.67 48.15
N PRO A 299 -14.98 -26.71 48.39
CA PRO A 299 -15.97 -26.71 49.46
C PRO A 299 -15.34 -26.50 50.84
N ASN A 300 -16.05 -25.87 51.77
CA ASN A 300 -15.57 -25.61 53.14
C ASN A 300 -15.12 -26.89 53.88
N SER A 301 -15.59 -28.08 53.49
CA SER A 301 -15.28 -29.38 54.11
C SER A 301 -13.91 -29.95 53.74
N GLU A 302 -13.22 -29.41 52.74
CA GLU A 302 -11.89 -29.87 52.26
C GLU A 302 -10.78 -28.84 52.50
N LYS A 303 -11.08 -27.77 53.24
CA LYS A 303 -10.07 -26.78 53.64
C LYS A 303 -9.13 -27.42 54.64
N THR A 304 -7.88 -27.65 54.25
CA THR A 304 -6.81 -28.01 55.18
C THR A 304 -6.51 -26.78 56.05
N PRO A 305 -6.38 -26.93 57.39
CA PRO A 305 -6.10 -25.82 58.30
C PRO A 305 -4.80 -25.09 57.99
#